data_AF-A0A2W6Z4R9-F1
#
_entry.id   AF-A0A2W6Z4R9-F1
#
_cell.length_a   1.000
_cell.length_b   1.000
_cell.length_c   1.000
_cell.angle_alpha   90.00
_cell.angle_beta   90.00
_cell.angle_gamma   90.00
#
_symmetry.space_group_name_H-M   'P 1'
#
loop_
_entity.id
_entity.type
_entity.pdbx_description
1 polymer ?
#
loop_
_entity_poly.entity_id
_entity_poly.type
_entity_poly.pdbx_seq_one_letter_code
_entity_poly.pdbx_strand_id
1 'polypeptide(L)'
;MFLLTGGLAAMVNVISRIGFSRFLSFELAVLAAYGIGMVTAYVLARQFVFRSSTITVRRSFAAFALVNLFAVLQTWIVSVGMRNWLLPLLGIVVLKDLIAHTTGVLVPVVSSYFGHKHISFQESRR
;
A
#
# COMPACT_ATOMS: atom_id res chain seq x y z
N MET A 1 7.41 0.71 15.16
CA MET A 1 6.01 1.18 15.00
C MET A 1 5.61 1.28 13.53
N PHE A 2 6.23 2.13 12.71
CA PHE A 2 5.83 2.35 11.30
C PHE A 2 5.77 1.08 10.43
N LEU A 3 6.78 0.20 10.51
CA LEU A 3 6.81 -1.07 9.80
C LEU A 3 5.71 -2.06 10.26
N LEU A 4 5.35 -2.04 11.54
CA LEU A 4 4.27 -2.90 12.08
C LEU A 4 2.90 -2.41 11.61
N THR A 5 2.65 -1.11 11.66
CA THR A 5 1.38 -0.52 11.19
C THR A 5 1.23 -0.64 9.68
N GLY A 6 2.31 -0.44 8.92
CA GLY A 6 2.34 -0.64 7.47
C GLY A 6 2.20 -2.11 7.09
N GLY A 7 2.85 -3.02 7.82
CA GLY A 7 2.71 -4.47 7.62
C GLY A 7 1.29 -4.96 7.85
N LEU A 8 0.64 -4.51 8.93
CA LEU A 8 -0.76 -4.85 9.20
C LEU A 8 -1.69 -4.32 8.10
N ALA A 9 -1.50 -3.08 7.66
CA ALA A 9 -2.25 -2.52 6.54
C ALA A 9 -2.04 -3.28 5.22
N ALA A 10 -0.81 -3.72 4.95
CA ALA A 10 -0.49 -4.55 3.79
C ALA A 10 -1.16 -5.92 3.86
N MET A 11 -1.22 -6.55 5.05
CA MET A 11 -1.96 -7.80 5.25
C MET A 11 -3.45 -7.61 4.98
N VAL A 12 -4.05 -6.56 5.55
CA VAL A 12 -5.46 -6.22 5.29
C VAL A 12 -5.70 -6.01 3.80
N ASN A 13 -4.81 -5.28 3.11
CA ASN A 13 -4.89 -5.08 1.66
C ASN A 13 -4.89 -6.42 0.89
N VAL A 14 -3.91 -7.31 1.14
CA VAL A 14 -3.84 -8.60 0.44
C VAL A 14 -5.08 -9.46 0.71
N ILE A 15 -5.54 -9.52 1.97
CA ILE A 15 -6.73 -10.29 2.36
C ILE A 15 -8.00 -9.71 1.73
N SER A 16 -8.17 -8.38 1.77
CA SER A 16 -9.30 -7.71 1.13
C SER A 16 -9.36 -7.98 -0.37
N ARG A 17 -8.20 -8.06 -1.05
CA ARG A 17 -8.15 -8.39 -2.47
C ARG A 17 -8.73 -9.78 -2.75
N ILE A 18 -8.41 -10.78 -1.93
CA ILE A 18 -8.97 -12.14 -2.07
C ILE A 18 -10.50 -12.11 -1.96
N GLY A 19 -11.06 -11.29 -1.07
CA GLY A 19 -12.50 -11.07 -0.97
C GLY A 19 -13.09 -10.38 -2.21
N PHE A 20 -12.47 -9.28 -2.66
CA PHE A 20 -12.92 -8.52 -3.83
C PHE A 20 -12.80 -9.28 -5.15
N SER A 21 -11.83 -10.19 -5.28
CA SER A 21 -11.66 -11.04 -6.47
C SER A 21 -12.86 -11.94 -6.76
N ARG A 22 -13.83 -12.09 -5.83
CA ARG A 22 -15.10 -12.79 -6.08
C ARG A 22 -16.12 -11.98 -6.87
N PHE A 23 -15.96 -10.65 -6.88
CA PHE A 23 -16.94 -9.72 -7.45
C PHE A 23 -16.34 -8.80 -8.53
N LEU A 24 -15.03 -8.57 -8.48
CA LEU A 24 -14.32 -7.61 -9.33
C LEU A 24 -13.25 -8.30 -10.18
N SER A 25 -12.94 -7.69 -11.33
CA SER A 25 -11.74 -8.06 -12.10
C SER A 25 -10.47 -7.83 -11.27
N PHE A 26 -9.37 -8.49 -11.64
CA PHE A 26 -8.12 -8.41 -10.88
C PHE A 26 -7.66 -6.95 -10.67
N GLU A 27 -7.71 -6.14 -11.72
CA GLU A 27 -7.27 -4.74 -11.70
C GLU A 27 -8.11 -3.91 -10.73
N LEU A 28 -9.43 -4.07 -10.76
CA LEU A 28 -10.36 -3.36 -9.88
C LEU A 28 -10.27 -3.88 -8.43
N ALA A 29 -10.07 -5.18 -8.24
CA ALA A 29 -9.86 -5.78 -6.94
C ALA A 29 -8.59 -5.26 -6.25
N VAL A 30 -7.49 -5.08 -7.01
CA VAL A 30 -6.23 -4.48 -6.51
C VAL A 30 -6.46 -3.05 -6.02
N LEU A 31 -7.17 -2.23 -6.81
CA LEU A 31 -7.48 -0.83 -6.43
C LEU A 31 -8.40 -0.75 -5.21
N ALA A 32 -9.47 -1.55 -5.17
CA ALA A 32 -10.40 -1.58 -4.05
C ALA A 32 -9.73 -2.06 -2.75
N ALA A 33 -8.92 -3.11 -2.84
CA ALA A 33 -8.12 -3.62 -1.73
C ALA A 33 -7.12 -2.59 -1.20
N TYR A 34 -6.50 -1.82 -2.10
CA TYR A 34 -5.62 -0.74 -1.70
C TYR A 34 -6.34 0.37 -0.96
N GLY A 35 -7.56 0.73 -1.37
CA GLY A 35 -8.39 1.68 -0.64
C GLY A 35 -8.60 1.26 0.82
N ILE A 36 -8.95 -0.01 1.07
CA ILE A 36 -9.10 -0.54 2.43
C ILE A 36 -7.76 -0.48 3.19
N GLY A 37 -6.67 -0.96 2.58
CA GLY A 37 -5.34 -0.92 3.19
C GLY A 37 -4.91 0.50 3.57
N MET A 38 -5.18 1.49 2.73
CA MET A 38 -4.87 2.89 2.97
C MET A 38 -5.66 3.46 4.16
N VAL A 39 -6.96 3.16 4.24
CA VAL A 39 -7.80 3.57 5.38
C VAL A 39 -7.27 2.95 6.67
N THR A 40 -6.95 1.65 6.66
CA THR A 40 -6.35 0.96 7.80
C THR A 40 -5.02 1.61 8.19
N ALA A 41 -4.13 1.86 7.23
CA ALA A 41 -2.83 2.49 7.47
C ALA A 41 -2.99 3.88 8.10
N TYR A 42 -3.94 4.69 7.61
CA TYR A 42 -4.20 6.02 8.16
C TYR A 42 -4.73 5.97 9.59
N VAL A 43 -5.69 5.09 9.87
CA VAL A 43 -6.24 4.92 11.23
C VAL A 43 -5.14 4.50 12.21
N LEU A 44 -4.31 3.54 11.81
CA LEU A 44 -3.17 3.08 12.62
C LEU A 44 -2.13 4.19 12.81
N ALA A 45 -1.74 4.89 11.74
CA ALA A 45 -0.79 6.00 11.82
C ALA A 45 -1.32 7.13 12.72
N ARG A 46 -2.61 7.46 12.63
CA ARG A 46 -3.26 8.44 13.52
C ARG A 46 -3.22 8.01 14.97
N GLN A 47 -3.52 6.74 15.26
CA GLN A 47 -3.57 6.23 16.63
C GLN A 47 -2.20 6.05 17.29
N PHE A 48 -1.16 5.69 16.52
CA PHE A 48 0.14 5.28 17.07
C PHE A 48 1.29 6.24 16.74
N VAL A 49 1.23 7.01 15.66
CA VAL A 49 2.34 7.87 15.21
C VAL A 49 2.07 9.35 15.50
N PHE A 50 0.84 9.84 15.30
CA PHE A 50 0.52 11.26 15.39
C PHE A 50 0.03 11.75 16.76
N ARG A 51 0.18 10.98 17.85
CA ARG A 51 -0.30 11.38 19.19
C ARG A 51 0.34 12.65 19.78
N SER A 52 1.45 13.14 19.22
CA SER A 52 2.18 14.30 19.76
C SER A 52 2.65 15.33 18.72
N SER A 53 2.17 15.28 17.47
CA SER A 53 2.62 16.24 16.45
C SER A 53 1.87 17.57 16.53
N THR A 54 2.61 18.66 16.66
CA THR A 54 2.18 20.08 16.62
C THR A 54 1.67 20.55 15.24
N ILE A 55 1.72 19.68 14.23
CA ILE A 55 1.30 19.98 12.85
C ILE A 55 -0.20 19.72 12.67
N THR A 56 -0.85 20.60 11.91
CA THR A 56 -2.29 20.47 11.59
C THR A 56 -2.60 19.16 10.87
N VAL A 57 -3.62 18.45 11.36
CA VAL A 57 -4.08 17.14 10.85
C VAL A 57 -4.23 17.09 9.32
N ARG A 58 -4.68 18.21 8.70
CA ARG A 58 -4.83 18.32 7.24
C ARG A 58 -3.51 18.21 6.48
N ARG A 59 -2.40 18.80 6.96
CA ARG A 59 -1.10 18.74 6.27
C ARG A 59 -0.49 17.34 6.35
N SER A 60 -0.54 16.72 7.53
CA SER A 60 -0.07 15.34 7.72
C SER A 60 -0.87 14.35 6.86
N PHE A 61 -2.19 14.53 6.74
CA PHE A 61 -3.02 13.72 5.86
C PHE A 61 -2.68 13.91 4.38
N ALA A 62 -2.50 15.16 3.92
CA ALA A 62 -2.19 15.43 2.52
C ALA A 62 -0.84 14.83 2.09
N ALA A 63 0.20 14.99 2.92
CA ALA A 63 1.51 14.37 2.67
C ALA A 63 1.41 12.83 2.68
N PHE A 64 0.67 12.27 3.64
CA PHE A 64 0.43 10.82 3.70
C PHE A 64 -0.31 10.30 2.47
N ALA A 65 -1.37 11.00 2.05
CA ALA A 65 -2.16 10.64 0.88
C ALA A 65 -1.34 10.69 -0.40
N LEU A 66 -0.46 11.69 -0.56
CA LEU A 66 0.40 11.83 -1.74
C LEU A 66 1.39 10.66 -1.88
N VAL A 67 2.05 10.28 -0.78
CA VAL A 67 2.95 9.11 -0.78
C VAL A 67 2.17 7.82 -1.08
N ASN A 68 0.99 7.65 -0.50
CA ASN A 68 0.13 6.49 -0.77
C ASN A 68 -0.40 6.46 -2.20
N LEU A 69 -0.69 7.60 -2.82
CA LEU A 69 -1.12 7.65 -4.21
C LEU A 69 0.00 7.16 -5.16
N PHE A 70 1.25 7.53 -4.87
CA PHE A 70 2.38 6.98 -5.61
C PHE A 70 2.53 5.48 -5.39
N ALA A 71 2.36 5.02 -4.15
CA ALA A 71 2.43 3.61 -3.80
C ALA A 71 1.29 2.77 -4.42
N VAL A 72 0.07 3.28 -4.57
CA VAL A 72 -1.02 2.54 -5.25
C VAL A 72 -0.71 2.36 -6.72
N LEU A 73 -0.18 3.39 -7.38
CA LEU A 73 0.22 3.32 -8.78
C LEU A 73 1.32 2.27 -8.98
N GLN A 74 2.34 2.27 -8.11
CA GLN A 74 3.39 1.25 -8.12
C GLN A 74 2.81 -0.15 -7.91
N THR A 75 1.95 -0.32 -6.90
CA THR A 75 1.29 -1.61 -6.60
C THR A 75 0.53 -2.12 -7.81
N TRP A 76 -0.27 -1.26 -8.42
CA TRP A 76 -1.12 -1.62 -9.55
C TRP A 76 -0.29 -1.97 -10.78
N ILE A 77 0.68 -1.12 -11.18
CA ILE A 77 1.54 -1.36 -12.34
C ILE A 77 2.30 -2.69 -12.20
N VAL A 78 2.92 -2.91 -11.03
CA VAL A 78 3.69 -4.12 -10.76
C VAL A 78 2.79 -5.35 -10.74
N SER A 79 1.63 -5.28 -10.07
CA SER A 79 0.69 -6.40 -10.00
C SER A 79 0.16 -6.79 -11.37
N VAL A 80 -0.27 -5.82 -12.18
CA VAL A 80 -0.81 -6.07 -13.52
C VAL A 80 0.29 -6.59 -14.45
N GLY A 81 1.48 -5.98 -14.42
CA GLY A 81 2.64 -6.43 -15.20
C GLY A 81 3.08 -7.85 -14.84
N MET A 82 3.12 -8.19 -13.55
CA MET A 82 3.41 -9.55 -13.11
C MET A 82 2.37 -10.56 -13.57
N ARG A 83 1.09 -10.25 -13.36
CA ARG A 83 -0.01 -11.17 -13.70
C ARG A 83 -0.09 -11.46 -15.20
N ASN A 84 0.11 -10.44 -16.03
CA ASN A 84 -0.19 -10.50 -17.45
C ASN A 84 1.05 -10.85 -18.28
N TRP A 85 2.26 -10.51 -17.83
CA TRP A 85 3.48 -10.64 -18.62
C TRP A 85 4.48 -11.57 -17.94
N LEU A 86 5.02 -11.19 -16.77
CA LEU A 86 6.15 -11.91 -16.15
C LEU A 86 5.80 -13.33 -15.70
N LEU A 87 4.71 -13.51 -14.94
CA LEU A 87 4.33 -14.83 -14.44
C LEU A 87 3.92 -15.79 -15.56
N PRO A 88 3.16 -15.37 -16.59
CA PRO A 88 2.91 -16.19 -17.77
C PRO A 88 4.19 -16.58 -18.53
N LEU A 89 5.14 -15.66 -18.70
CA LEU A 89 6.45 -15.94 -19.32
C LEU A 89 7.23 -17.02 -18.56
N LEU A 90 7.08 -17.07 -17.23
CA LEU A 90 7.70 -18.08 -16.36
C LEU A 90 6.89 -19.38 -16.26
N GLY A 91 5.76 -19.50 -16.97
CA GLY A 91 4.86 -20.66 -16.90
C GLY A 91 4.11 -20.79 -15.57
N ILE A 92 4.10 -19.74 -14.74
CA ILE A 92 3.46 -19.76 -13.41
C ILE A 92 1.97 -19.49 -13.58
N VAL A 93 1.16 -20.53 -13.45
CA VAL A 93 -0.31 -20.46 -13.52
C VAL A 93 -0.98 -20.58 -12.16
N VAL A 94 -0.35 -21.29 -11.22
CA VAL A 94 -0.86 -21.49 -9.85
C VAL A 94 -0.60 -20.25 -9.01
N LEU A 95 -1.61 -19.81 -8.25
CA LEU A 95 -1.54 -18.62 -7.38
C LEU A 95 -1.09 -17.35 -8.11
N LYS A 96 -1.20 -17.30 -9.45
CA LYS A 96 -0.70 -16.21 -10.30
C LYS A 96 -1.11 -14.84 -9.78
N ASP A 97 -2.40 -14.68 -9.52
CA ASP A 97 -2.95 -13.42 -9.04
C ASP A 97 -2.40 -13.07 -7.64
N LEU A 98 -2.34 -14.06 -6.72
CA LEU A 98 -1.79 -13.88 -5.37
C LEU A 98 -0.34 -13.42 -5.39
N ILE A 99 0.51 -14.10 -6.15
CA ILE A 99 1.92 -13.74 -6.31
C ILE A 99 2.03 -12.33 -6.87
N ALA A 100 1.32 -12.05 -7.96
CA ALA A 100 1.34 -10.74 -8.61
C ALA A 100 0.97 -9.59 -7.66
N HIS A 101 -0.15 -9.71 -6.94
CA HIS A 101 -0.58 -8.68 -5.99
C HIS A 101 0.36 -8.54 -4.80
N THR A 102 0.79 -9.65 -4.21
CA THR A 102 1.67 -9.61 -3.04
C THR A 102 3.00 -8.96 -3.39
N THR A 103 3.59 -9.28 -4.56
CA THR A 103 4.81 -8.59 -4.98
C THR A 103 4.55 -7.11 -5.29
N GLY A 104 3.42 -6.79 -5.91
CA GLY A 104 2.99 -5.40 -6.11
C GLY A 104 2.91 -4.62 -4.80
N VAL A 105 2.37 -5.21 -3.73
CA VAL A 105 2.28 -4.58 -2.40
C VAL A 105 3.64 -4.43 -1.72
N LEU A 106 4.60 -5.31 -2.00
CA LEU A 106 5.95 -5.25 -1.42
C LEU A 106 6.82 -4.14 -2.03
N VAL A 107 6.70 -3.86 -3.32
CA VAL A 107 7.48 -2.82 -4.00
C VAL A 107 7.40 -1.45 -3.30
N PRO A 108 6.21 -0.91 -2.99
CA PRO A 108 6.10 0.39 -2.37
C PRO A 108 6.48 0.40 -0.89
N VAL A 109 6.76 -0.75 -0.24
CA VAL A 109 7.25 -0.75 1.15
C VAL A 109 8.58 0.01 1.23
N VAL A 110 9.47 -0.21 0.26
CA VAL A 110 10.76 0.49 0.18
C VAL A 110 10.56 1.95 -0.20
N SER A 111 9.77 2.23 -1.25
CA SER A 111 9.55 3.61 -1.71
C SER A 111 8.82 4.46 -0.67
N SER A 112 7.82 3.91 0.02
CA SER A 112 7.08 4.58 1.10
C SER A 112 7.95 4.80 2.33
N TYR A 113 8.83 3.86 2.67
CA TYR A 113 9.81 4.08 3.74
C TYR A 113 10.68 5.30 3.44
N PHE A 114 11.25 5.39 2.22
CA PHE A 114 12.04 6.56 1.83
C PHE A 114 11.19 7.83 1.70
N GLY A 115 9.96 7.75 1.19
CA GLY A 115 9.04 8.87 1.07
C GLY A 115 8.69 9.48 2.43
N HIS A 116 8.30 8.66 3.40
CA HIS A 116 8.03 9.14 4.76
C HIS A 116 9.31 9.58 5.48
N LYS A 117 10.47 8.97 5.20
CA LYS A 117 11.78 9.41 5.74
C LYS A 117 12.18 10.82 5.29
N HIS A 118 11.92 11.18 4.04
CA HIS A 118 12.30 12.49 3.50
C HIS A 118 11.22 13.56 3.66
N ILE A 119 9.94 13.17 3.69
CA ILE A 119 8.81 14.10 3.72
C ILE A 119 8.22 14.20 5.13
N SER A 120 7.85 13.07 5.75
CA SER A 120 7.12 13.06 7.04
C SER A 120 8.01 13.13 8.29
N PHE A 121 9.24 12.62 8.24
CA PHE A 121 10.15 12.61 9.40
C PHE A 121 11.07 13.83 9.49
N GLN A 122 11.22 14.63 8.43
CA GLN A 122 11.93 15.92 8.52
C GLN A 122 11.12 16.97 9.31
N GLU A 123 9.79 16.87 9.28
CA GLU A 123 8.89 17.78 9.99
C GLU A 123 8.82 17.55 11.51
N SER A 124 9.32 16.42 12.04
CA SER A 124 9.40 16.19 13.50
C SER A 124 10.69 16.72 14.14
N ARG A 125 11.56 17.36 13.36
CA ARG A 125 12.90 17.84 13.78
C ARG A 125 13.06 19.36 13.78
N ARG A 126 11.97 20.11 13.56
CA ARG A 126 11.95 21.57 13.66
C ARG A 126 10.95 22.03 14.72
#